data_AF-D8TXL1-F1
#
_entry.id   AF-D8TXL1-F1
#
_cell.length_a   1.000
_cell.length_b   1.000
_cell.length_c   1.000
_cell.angle_alpha   90.00
_cell.angle_beta   90.00
_cell.angle_gamma   90.00
#
_symmetry.space_group_name_H-M   'P 1'
#
loop_
_entity.id
_entity.type
_entity.pdbx_description
1 polymer ?
#
loop_
_entity_poly.entity_id
_entity_poly.type
_entity_poly.pdbx_seq_one_letter_code
_entity_poly.pdbx_strand_id
1 'polypeptide(L)'
;MDYLRKQQLLAEADAIRPGLGAELARFPIATSAELDQIQALLEEHRQVTAGYATLQADYRRQTDEYRRQAAMLEAKIASSGMSSLPPAGLAAARQLAAVASWLGLTTTAETAVVAAWVAQDADKLKQERLQSQREAIASDLRTQATAATRQAAELTAALEAARRGQLGSERGLESMGAEQRTLEQKAAEYIKRIAVTRDKLMQLGYKQDVSGLSHEALEALASEVDSLECSLAEAEAALKMYDSIPPSAAGLASMLERSQKELADVHAAMGSAFVHGSSAATRLSATAGGVGAGGAGGGGGGGGLGPPRVVGGVGGVGV
;
A
#
# COMPACT_ATOMS: atom_id res chain seq x y z
N MET A 1 -40.28 56.10 67.12
CA MET A 1 -41.06 55.97 65.86
C MET A 1 -41.66 54.58 65.72
N ASP A 2 -40.98 53.52 66.17
CA ASP A 2 -41.39 52.12 65.92
C ASP A 2 -42.65 51.67 66.66
N TYR A 3 -43.01 52.32 67.76
CA TYR A 3 -44.25 52.01 68.50
C TYR A 3 -45.52 52.32 67.69
N LEU A 4 -45.55 53.47 67.00
CA LEU A 4 -46.67 53.85 66.14
C LEU A 4 -46.78 52.91 64.94
N ARG A 5 -45.63 52.53 64.36
CA ARG A 5 -45.56 51.56 63.25
C ARG A 5 -46.07 50.18 63.69
N LYS A 6 -45.70 49.73 64.88
CA LYS A 6 -46.22 48.48 65.47
C LYS A 6 -47.74 48.53 65.66
N GLN A 7 -48.29 49.61 66.20
CA GLN A 7 -49.75 49.75 66.35
C GLN A 7 -50.49 49.75 65.01
N GLN A 8 -49.94 50.41 63.99
CA GLN A 8 -50.49 50.38 62.63
C GLN A 8 -50.50 48.97 62.05
N LEU A 9 -49.42 48.21 62.19
CA LEU A 9 -49.35 46.83 61.71
C LEU A 9 -50.33 45.88 62.42
N LEU A 10 -50.56 46.08 63.72
CA LEU A 10 -51.55 45.29 64.47
C LEU A 10 -52.98 45.59 64.00
N ALA A 11 -53.30 46.86 63.75
CA ALA A 11 -54.59 47.25 63.18
C ALA A 11 -54.78 46.71 61.75
N GLU A 12 -53.70 46.72 60.96
CA GLU A 12 -53.68 46.16 59.61
C GLU A 12 -53.84 44.64 59.58
N ALA A 13 -53.29 43.94 60.57
CA ALA A 13 -53.48 42.51 60.76
C ALA A 13 -54.92 42.18 61.15
N ASP A 14 -55.52 42.96 62.06
CA ASP A 14 -56.93 42.81 62.45
C ASP A 14 -57.90 43.09 61.30
N ALA A 15 -57.54 43.97 60.35
CA ALA A 15 -58.34 44.22 59.15
C ALA A 15 -58.34 43.03 58.17
N ILE A 16 -57.29 42.21 58.17
CA ILE A 16 -57.20 40.99 57.35
C ILE A 16 -57.96 39.85 58.01
N ARG A 17 -57.81 39.68 59.33
CA ARG A 17 -58.56 38.70 60.12
C ARG A 17 -58.82 39.27 61.51
N PRO A 18 -60.09 39.42 61.94
CA PRO A 18 -60.39 39.95 63.25
C PRO A 18 -59.78 39.06 64.35
N GLY A 19 -58.93 39.66 65.19
CA GLY A 19 -58.22 38.99 66.30
C GLY A 19 -56.74 38.70 66.03
N LEU A 20 -56.26 38.84 64.79
CA LEU A 20 -54.86 38.59 64.42
C LEU A 20 -53.90 39.62 65.02
N GLY A 21 -54.33 40.88 65.15
CA GLY A 21 -53.57 41.94 65.82
C GLY A 21 -53.40 41.66 67.32
N ALA A 22 -54.43 41.12 67.97
CA ALA A 22 -54.33 40.71 69.38
C ALA A 22 -53.39 39.52 69.59
N GLU A 23 -53.29 38.60 68.61
CA GLU A 23 -52.35 37.48 68.63
C GLU A 23 -50.91 37.94 68.40
N LEU A 24 -50.67 38.82 67.41
CA LEU A 24 -49.36 39.37 67.09
C LEU A 24 -48.82 40.29 68.21
N ALA A 25 -49.69 40.96 68.95
CA ALA A 25 -49.31 41.80 70.10
C ALA A 25 -48.67 41.02 71.25
N ARG A 26 -48.94 39.70 71.36
CA ARG A 26 -48.40 38.82 72.41
C ARG A 26 -46.94 38.42 72.16
N PHE A 27 -46.43 38.59 70.94
CA PHE A 27 -45.05 38.27 70.61
C PHE A 27 -44.13 39.47 70.89
N PRO A 28 -42.98 39.27 71.57
CA PRO A 28 -42.03 40.33 71.85
C PRO A 28 -41.26 40.70 70.58
N ILE A 29 -41.83 41.59 69.76
CA ILE A 29 -41.14 42.17 68.59
C ILE A 29 -40.11 43.17 69.09
N ALA A 30 -38.83 42.84 68.96
CA ALA A 30 -37.71 43.57 69.54
C ALA A 30 -36.95 44.41 68.52
N THR A 31 -37.04 44.10 67.23
CA THR A 31 -36.26 44.76 66.18
C THR A 31 -37.12 45.31 65.04
N SER A 32 -36.65 46.35 64.36
CA SER A 32 -37.33 46.91 63.18
C SER A 32 -37.41 45.92 62.01
N ALA A 33 -36.42 45.04 61.88
CA ALA A 33 -36.39 43.98 60.86
C ALA A 33 -37.54 42.97 61.03
N GLU A 34 -37.92 42.64 62.27
CA GLU A 34 -39.07 41.77 62.55
C GLU A 34 -40.40 42.43 62.15
N LEU A 35 -40.54 43.75 62.33
CA LEU A 35 -41.72 44.49 61.87
C LEU A 35 -41.82 44.50 60.34
N ASP A 36 -40.69 44.65 59.64
CA ASP A 36 -40.64 44.59 58.17
C ASP A 36 -41.00 43.19 57.66
N GLN A 37 -40.56 42.12 58.35
CA GLN A 37 -40.94 40.74 58.03
C GLN A 37 -42.44 40.47 58.23
N ILE A 38 -43.03 40.95 59.33
CA ILE A 38 -44.47 40.82 59.56
C ILE A 38 -45.26 41.59 58.50
N GLN A 39 -44.81 42.80 58.15
CA GLN A 39 -45.42 43.59 57.09
C GLN A 39 -45.37 42.87 55.74
N ALA A 40 -44.23 42.25 55.39
CA ALA A 40 -44.09 41.45 54.18
C ALA A 40 -45.04 40.24 54.16
N LEU A 41 -45.19 39.53 55.28
CA LEU A 41 -46.12 38.39 55.40
C LEU A 41 -47.59 38.81 55.31
N LEU A 42 -47.97 39.96 55.89
CA LEU A 42 -49.33 40.49 55.78
C LEU A 42 -49.65 40.90 54.33
N GLU A 43 -48.68 41.51 53.64
CA GLU A 43 -48.83 41.88 52.24
C GLU A 43 -48.91 40.65 51.32
N GLU A 44 -48.08 39.62 51.57
CA GLU A 44 -48.18 38.33 50.88
C GLU A 44 -49.56 37.69 51.09
N HIS A 45 -50.07 37.70 52.33
CA HIS A 45 -51.40 37.17 52.62
C HIS A 45 -52.51 37.98 51.93
N ARG A 46 -52.39 39.31 51.82
CA ARG A 46 -53.32 40.15 51.04
C ARG A 46 -53.30 39.80 49.57
N GLN A 47 -52.11 39.61 48.99
CA GLN A 47 -51.97 39.22 47.58
C GLN A 47 -52.56 37.83 47.33
N VAL A 48 -52.30 36.88 48.22
CA VAL A 48 -52.85 35.51 48.15
C VAL A 48 -54.38 35.51 48.29
N THR A 49 -54.94 36.26 49.22
CA THR A 49 -56.40 36.36 49.40
C THR A 49 -57.09 37.07 48.24
N ALA A 50 -56.48 38.11 47.66
CA ALA A 50 -56.94 38.73 46.42
C ALA A 50 -56.87 37.74 45.24
N GLY A 51 -55.82 36.93 45.16
CA GLY A 51 -55.69 35.82 44.20
C GLY A 51 -56.81 34.78 44.35
N TYR A 52 -57.15 34.37 45.56
CA TYR A 52 -58.26 33.45 45.79
C TYR A 52 -59.63 34.06 45.42
N ALA A 53 -59.84 35.34 45.69
CA ALA A 53 -61.09 36.03 45.36
C ALA A 53 -61.30 36.13 43.83
N THR A 54 -60.25 36.45 43.07
CA THR A 54 -60.30 36.47 41.60
C THR A 54 -60.53 35.09 41.02
N LEU A 55 -59.80 34.07 41.50
CA LEU A 55 -59.98 32.69 41.08
C LEU A 55 -61.40 32.17 41.38
N GLN A 56 -61.96 32.50 42.55
CA GLN A 56 -63.33 32.14 42.89
C GLN A 56 -64.35 32.81 41.97
N ALA A 57 -64.13 34.07 41.57
CA ALA A 57 -64.99 34.77 40.63
C ALA A 57 -64.95 34.11 39.23
N ASP A 58 -63.78 33.67 38.79
CA ASP A 58 -63.62 32.97 37.51
C ASP A 58 -64.29 31.60 37.51
N TYR A 59 -64.16 30.82 38.60
CA TYR A 59 -64.88 29.56 38.73
C TYR A 59 -66.40 29.76 38.72
N ARG A 60 -66.91 30.81 39.37
CA ARG A 60 -68.35 31.13 39.33
C ARG A 60 -68.80 31.45 37.91
N ARG A 61 -68.03 32.27 37.18
CA ARG A 61 -68.32 32.59 35.76
C ARG A 61 -68.34 31.35 34.88
N GLN A 62 -67.35 30.47 35.00
CA GLN A 62 -67.32 29.20 34.26
C GLN A 62 -68.52 28.32 34.61
N THR A 63 -68.87 28.22 35.89
CA THR A 63 -70.02 27.43 36.33
C THR A 63 -71.33 27.96 35.73
N ASP A 64 -71.50 29.28 35.70
CA ASP A 64 -72.67 29.91 35.09
C ASP A 64 -72.70 29.74 33.57
N GLU A 65 -71.55 29.75 32.90
CA GLU A 65 -71.45 29.44 31.47
C GLU A 65 -71.82 27.98 31.17
N TYR A 66 -71.30 27.02 31.93
CA TYR A 66 -71.67 25.62 31.78
C TYR A 66 -73.16 25.38 32.05
N ARG A 67 -73.74 26.06 33.05
CA ARG A 67 -75.20 26.00 33.29
C ARG A 67 -75.99 26.55 32.10
N ARG A 68 -75.56 27.64 31.48
CA ARG A 68 -76.19 28.19 30.26
C ARG A 68 -76.07 27.23 29.08
N GLN A 69 -74.89 26.63 28.88
CA GLN A 69 -74.69 25.64 27.81
C GLN A 69 -75.52 24.38 28.04
N ALA A 70 -75.61 23.88 29.27
CA ALA A 70 -76.47 22.75 29.63
C ALA A 70 -77.95 23.07 29.36
N ALA A 71 -78.43 24.24 29.79
CA ALA A 71 -79.81 24.68 29.52
C ALA A 71 -80.08 24.83 28.01
N MET A 72 -79.12 25.32 27.23
CA MET A 72 -79.23 25.41 25.77
C MET A 72 -79.32 24.01 25.13
N LEU A 73 -78.52 23.06 25.60
CA LEU A 73 -78.56 21.67 25.13
C LEU A 73 -79.87 20.99 25.50
N GLU A 74 -80.36 21.17 26.72
CA GLU A 74 -81.66 20.67 27.17
C GLU A 74 -82.80 21.25 26.33
N ALA A 75 -82.78 22.56 26.05
CA ALA A 75 -83.77 23.20 25.18
C ALA A 75 -83.73 22.65 23.74
N LYS A 76 -82.52 22.40 23.20
CA LYS A 76 -82.36 21.76 21.89
C LYS A 76 -82.91 20.33 21.88
N ILE A 77 -82.61 19.53 22.90
CA ILE A 77 -83.11 18.16 23.05
C ILE A 77 -84.64 18.13 23.22
N ALA A 78 -85.20 19.08 23.99
CA ALA A 78 -86.64 19.22 24.13
C ALA A 78 -87.31 19.61 22.81
N SER A 79 -86.70 20.54 22.05
CA SER A 79 -87.21 21.00 20.76
C SER A 79 -87.11 19.96 19.64
N SER A 80 -86.18 19.01 19.73
CA SER A 80 -85.98 17.98 18.71
C SER A 80 -87.01 16.85 18.76
N GLY A 81 -87.88 16.83 19.79
CA GLY A 81 -88.90 15.79 19.95
C GLY A 81 -88.32 14.39 20.20
N MET A 82 -87.02 14.27 20.50
CA MET A 82 -86.38 12.96 20.72
C MET A 82 -86.99 12.20 21.92
N SER A 83 -87.56 12.92 22.88
CA SER A 83 -88.24 12.36 24.05
C SER A 83 -89.61 11.76 23.75
N SER A 84 -90.23 12.08 22.60
CA SER A 84 -91.52 11.52 22.17
C SER A 84 -91.39 10.34 21.20
N LEU A 85 -90.16 9.97 20.83
CA LEU A 85 -89.92 8.83 19.95
C LEU A 85 -90.15 7.49 20.68
N PRO A 86 -90.70 6.47 19.99
CA PRO A 86 -90.73 5.12 20.53
C PRO A 86 -89.31 4.59 20.78
N PRO A 87 -89.11 3.63 21.72
CA PRO A 87 -87.79 3.14 22.10
C PRO A 87 -86.92 2.66 20.92
N ALA A 88 -87.55 2.06 19.91
CA ALA A 88 -86.89 1.64 18.67
C ALA A 88 -86.38 2.82 17.84
N GLY A 89 -87.15 3.90 17.73
CA GLY A 89 -86.73 5.12 17.03
C GLY A 89 -85.59 5.84 17.76
N LEU A 90 -85.61 5.83 19.10
CA LEU A 90 -84.54 6.38 19.93
C LEU A 90 -83.23 5.57 19.79
N ALA A 91 -83.33 4.24 19.73
CA ALA A 91 -82.18 3.37 19.47
C ALA A 91 -81.58 3.61 18.06
N ALA A 92 -82.41 3.72 17.03
CA ALA A 92 -81.97 4.01 15.67
C ALA A 92 -81.31 5.40 15.56
N ALA A 93 -81.88 6.42 16.19
CA ALA A 93 -81.30 7.77 16.22
C ALA A 93 -79.93 7.79 16.92
N ARG A 94 -79.76 7.03 18.01
CA ARG A 94 -78.45 6.87 18.68
C ARG A 94 -77.42 6.19 17.79
N GLN A 95 -77.82 5.16 17.05
CA GLN A 95 -76.93 4.49 16.10
C GLN A 95 -76.52 5.41 14.95
N LEU A 96 -77.46 6.16 14.37
CA LEU A 96 -77.17 7.14 13.32
C LEU A 96 -76.26 8.26 13.83
N ALA A 97 -76.49 8.76 15.05
CA ALA A 97 -75.61 9.76 15.68
C ALA A 97 -74.21 9.20 15.94
N ALA A 98 -74.08 7.94 16.34
CA ALA A 98 -72.78 7.27 16.53
C ALA A 98 -72.03 7.12 15.20
N VAL A 99 -72.72 6.70 14.13
CA VAL A 99 -72.14 6.59 12.79
C VAL A 99 -71.75 7.95 12.23
N ALA A 100 -72.60 8.97 12.37
CA ALA A 100 -72.27 10.33 11.97
C ALA A 100 -71.08 10.90 12.75
N SER A 101 -71.02 10.66 14.06
CA SER A 101 -69.87 11.05 14.90
C SER A 101 -68.57 10.37 14.45
N TRP A 102 -68.62 9.06 14.16
CA TRP A 102 -67.46 8.32 13.65
C TRP A 102 -66.97 8.84 12.29
N LEU A 103 -67.89 9.31 11.45
CA LEU A 103 -67.60 9.94 10.16
C LEU A 103 -67.29 11.45 10.27
N GLY A 104 -67.34 12.03 11.47
CA GLY A 104 -67.12 13.47 11.69
C GLY A 104 -68.19 14.38 11.09
N LEU A 105 -69.40 13.86 10.86
CA LEU A 105 -70.50 14.58 10.23
C LEU A 105 -71.31 15.39 11.23
N THR A 106 -71.61 16.64 10.88
CA THR A 106 -72.50 17.54 11.64
C THR A 106 -73.98 17.31 11.33
N THR A 107 -74.29 16.56 10.28
CA THR A 107 -75.67 16.23 9.85
C THR A 107 -75.78 14.75 9.49
N THR A 108 -76.95 14.17 9.73
CA THR A 108 -77.25 12.77 9.39
C THR A 108 -77.97 12.64 8.05
N ALA A 109 -77.81 13.62 7.15
CA ALA A 109 -78.38 13.54 5.81
C ALA A 109 -77.75 12.37 5.04
N GLU A 110 -78.57 11.58 4.34
CA GLU A 110 -78.10 10.39 3.62
C GLU A 110 -76.95 10.71 2.65
N THR A 111 -77.04 11.83 1.94
CA THR A 111 -76.01 12.31 1.01
C THR A 111 -74.68 12.61 1.71
N ALA A 112 -74.72 13.15 2.93
CA ALA A 112 -73.52 13.44 3.72
C ALA A 112 -72.86 12.15 4.21
N VAL A 113 -73.66 11.18 4.65
CA VAL A 113 -73.16 9.86 5.10
C VAL A 113 -72.52 9.09 3.94
N VAL A 114 -73.18 9.06 2.78
CA VAL A 114 -72.63 8.39 1.58
C VAL A 114 -71.34 9.07 1.11
N ALA A 115 -71.31 10.41 1.08
CA ALA A 115 -70.10 11.15 0.69
C ALA A 115 -68.92 10.86 1.65
N ALA A 116 -69.18 10.79 2.95
CA ALA A 116 -68.14 10.47 3.94
C ALA A 116 -67.62 9.03 3.80
N TRP A 117 -68.49 8.05 3.53
CA TRP A 117 -68.08 6.68 3.23
C TRP A 117 -67.18 6.60 1.99
N VAL A 118 -67.59 7.25 0.90
CA VAL A 118 -66.79 7.29 -0.33
C VAL A 118 -65.44 7.97 -0.09
N ALA A 119 -65.41 9.06 0.69
CA ALA A 119 -64.16 9.72 1.07
C ALA A 119 -63.24 8.80 1.89
N GLN A 120 -63.80 8.10 2.87
CA GLN A 120 -63.05 7.17 3.72
C GLN A 120 -62.48 5.99 2.90
N ASP A 121 -63.25 5.43 1.99
CA ASP A 121 -62.78 4.35 1.12
C ASP A 121 -61.75 4.84 0.10
N ALA A 122 -61.91 6.05 -0.43
CA ALA A 122 -60.89 6.68 -1.27
C ALA A 122 -59.57 6.88 -0.51
N ASP A 123 -59.63 7.27 0.77
CA ASP A 123 -58.45 7.44 1.60
C ASP A 123 -57.78 6.10 1.95
N LYS A 124 -58.55 5.03 2.21
CA LYS A 124 -58.00 3.67 2.34
C LYS A 124 -57.24 3.24 1.08
N LEU A 125 -57.86 3.40 -0.10
CA LEU A 125 -57.22 3.06 -1.38
C LEU A 125 -55.94 3.88 -1.62
N LYS A 126 -55.91 5.16 -1.23
CA LYS A 126 -54.69 5.97 -1.29
C LYS A 126 -53.61 5.42 -0.35
N GLN A 127 -53.96 5.04 0.88
CA GLN A 127 -53.03 4.47 1.84
C GLN A 127 -52.45 3.14 1.34
N GLU A 128 -53.28 2.25 0.81
CA GLU A 128 -52.84 0.99 0.19
C GLU A 128 -51.90 1.24 -0.99
N ARG A 129 -52.23 2.22 -1.86
CA ARG A 129 -51.37 2.60 -2.97
C ARG A 129 -50.03 3.15 -2.48
N LEU A 130 -50.03 4.03 -1.48
CA LEU A 130 -48.80 4.56 -0.88
C LEU A 130 -47.97 3.45 -0.22
N GLN A 131 -48.62 2.49 0.42
CA GLN A 131 -47.94 1.34 1.00
C GLN A 131 -47.28 0.48 -0.08
N SER A 132 -48.00 0.14 -1.14
CA SER A 132 -47.42 -0.62 -2.27
C SER A 132 -46.24 0.11 -2.93
N GLN A 133 -46.31 1.44 -3.06
CA GLN A 133 -45.21 2.25 -3.58
C GLN A 133 -43.99 2.22 -2.65
N ARG A 134 -44.21 2.32 -1.33
CA ARG A 134 -43.13 2.22 -0.34
C ARG A 134 -42.47 0.85 -0.37
N GLU A 135 -43.26 -0.22 -0.48
CA GLU A 135 -42.75 -1.59 -0.58
C GLU A 135 -41.93 -1.79 -1.86
N ALA A 136 -42.39 -1.27 -3.00
CA ALA A 136 -41.64 -1.29 -4.25
C ALA A 136 -40.29 -0.54 -4.12
N ILE A 137 -40.31 0.69 -3.61
CA ILE A 137 -39.09 1.48 -3.39
C ILE A 137 -38.13 0.78 -2.42
N ALA A 138 -38.64 0.20 -1.33
CA ALA A 138 -37.83 -0.54 -0.38
C ALA A 138 -37.18 -1.77 -1.01
N SER A 139 -37.91 -2.47 -1.90
CA SER A 139 -37.36 -3.60 -2.64
C SER A 139 -36.24 -3.18 -3.60
N ASP A 140 -36.42 -2.09 -4.34
CA ASP A 140 -35.41 -1.53 -5.24
C ASP A 140 -34.16 -1.10 -4.46
N LEU A 141 -34.32 -0.36 -3.37
CA LEU A 141 -33.20 0.04 -2.52
C LEU A 141 -32.44 -1.16 -1.95
N ARG A 142 -33.15 -2.24 -1.59
CA ARG A 142 -32.51 -3.48 -1.12
C ARG A 142 -31.68 -4.13 -2.22
N THR A 143 -32.19 -4.19 -3.45
CA THR A 143 -31.42 -4.74 -4.58
C THR A 143 -30.17 -3.90 -4.86
N GLN A 144 -30.28 -2.57 -4.87
CA GLN A 144 -29.15 -1.66 -5.05
C GLN A 144 -28.12 -1.79 -3.94
N ALA A 145 -28.56 -1.90 -2.68
CA ALA A 145 -27.67 -2.13 -1.55
C ALA A 145 -26.90 -3.45 -1.69
N THR A 146 -27.58 -4.54 -2.08
CA THR A 146 -26.90 -5.82 -2.30
C THR A 146 -25.88 -5.75 -3.45
N ALA A 147 -26.21 -5.07 -4.55
CA ALA A 147 -25.28 -4.86 -5.65
C ALA A 147 -24.06 -4.04 -5.22
N ALA A 148 -24.28 -2.96 -4.46
CA ALA A 148 -23.19 -2.13 -3.92
C ALA A 148 -22.29 -2.91 -2.96
N THR A 149 -22.85 -3.75 -2.09
CA THR A 149 -22.04 -4.60 -1.18
C THR A 149 -21.18 -5.60 -1.96
N ARG A 150 -21.72 -6.18 -3.04
CA ARG A 150 -20.96 -7.07 -3.92
C ARG A 150 -19.84 -6.33 -4.63
N GLN A 151 -20.11 -5.16 -5.19
CA GLN A 151 -19.09 -4.31 -5.83
C GLN A 151 -17.99 -3.91 -4.84
N ALA A 152 -18.36 -3.56 -3.60
CA ALA A 152 -17.40 -3.26 -2.56
C ALA A 152 -16.49 -4.47 -2.25
N ALA A 153 -17.06 -5.68 -2.16
CA ALA A 153 -16.28 -6.91 -1.98
C ALA A 153 -15.32 -7.16 -3.16
N GLU A 154 -15.79 -7.00 -4.40
CA GLU A 154 -14.97 -7.13 -5.61
C GLU A 154 -13.81 -6.12 -5.62
N LEU A 155 -14.07 -4.85 -5.27
CA LEU A 155 -13.05 -3.80 -5.16
C LEU A 155 -12.03 -4.10 -4.06
N THR A 156 -12.47 -4.60 -2.90
CA THR A 156 -11.54 -4.99 -1.83
C THR A 156 -10.62 -6.13 -2.26
N ALA A 157 -11.16 -7.15 -2.93
CA ALA A 157 -10.36 -8.25 -3.47
C ALA A 157 -9.36 -7.76 -4.53
N ALA A 158 -9.76 -6.84 -5.40
CA ALA A 158 -8.88 -6.23 -6.40
C ALA A 158 -7.75 -5.42 -5.74
N LEU A 159 -8.05 -4.64 -4.69
CA LEU A 159 -7.04 -3.90 -3.92
C LEU A 159 -6.05 -4.83 -3.21
N GLU A 160 -6.52 -5.93 -2.64
CA GLU A 160 -5.64 -6.93 -2.03
C GLU A 160 -4.76 -7.65 -3.05
N ALA A 161 -5.30 -7.94 -4.25
CA ALA A 161 -4.52 -8.48 -5.35
C ALA A 161 -3.44 -7.49 -5.83
N ALA A 162 -3.80 -6.21 -5.97
CA ALA A 162 -2.86 -5.15 -6.32
C ALA A 162 -1.75 -4.98 -5.27
N ARG A 163 -2.10 -5.00 -3.98
CA ARG A 163 -1.10 -4.96 -2.88
C ARG A 163 -0.14 -6.15 -2.92
N ARG A 164 -0.65 -7.36 -3.17
CA ARG A 164 0.19 -8.55 -3.34
C ARG A 164 1.11 -8.42 -4.55
N GLY A 165 0.60 -7.89 -5.67
CA GLY A 165 1.40 -7.59 -6.86
C GLY A 165 2.51 -6.57 -6.59
N GLN A 166 2.19 -5.50 -5.84
CA GLN A 166 3.17 -4.49 -5.45
C GLN A 166 4.28 -5.06 -4.58
N LEU A 167 3.95 -5.83 -3.54
CA LEU A 167 4.93 -6.50 -2.68
C LEU A 167 5.83 -7.47 -3.47
N GLY A 168 5.28 -8.16 -4.46
CA GLY A 168 6.05 -9.00 -5.38
C GLY A 168 7.03 -8.18 -6.23
N SER A 169 6.57 -7.05 -6.75
CA SER A 169 7.41 -6.13 -7.53
C SER A 169 8.52 -5.50 -6.69
N GLU A 170 8.24 -5.11 -5.44
CA GLU A 170 9.23 -4.55 -4.51
C GLU A 170 10.36 -5.55 -4.24
N ARG A 171 10.02 -6.83 -3.99
CA ARG A 171 11.02 -7.90 -3.84
C ARG A 171 11.85 -8.11 -5.11
N GLY A 172 11.22 -8.01 -6.29
CA GLY A 172 11.93 -8.10 -7.56
C GLY A 172 12.90 -6.93 -7.78
N LEU A 173 12.53 -5.72 -7.37
CA LEU A 173 13.42 -4.56 -7.41
C LEU A 173 14.60 -4.70 -6.44
N GLU A 174 14.35 -5.23 -5.24
CA GLU A 174 15.40 -5.51 -4.27
C GLU A 174 16.40 -6.56 -4.79
N SER A 175 15.93 -7.64 -5.42
CA SER A 175 16.81 -8.66 -5.99
C SER A 175 17.63 -8.11 -7.16
N MET A 176 17.03 -7.33 -8.07
CA MET A 176 17.77 -6.68 -9.15
C MET A 176 18.80 -5.68 -8.61
N GLY A 177 18.46 -4.92 -7.56
CA GLY A 177 19.41 -4.03 -6.90
C GLY A 177 20.59 -4.77 -6.26
N ALA A 178 20.36 -5.96 -5.69
CA ALA A 178 21.42 -6.82 -5.18
C ALA A 178 22.31 -7.35 -6.31
N GLU A 179 21.72 -7.85 -7.40
CA GLU A 179 22.45 -8.31 -8.59
C GLU A 179 23.31 -7.18 -9.18
N GLN A 180 22.75 -5.98 -9.32
CA GLN A 180 23.49 -4.81 -9.79
C GLN A 180 24.72 -4.53 -8.93
N ARG A 181 24.59 -4.54 -7.59
CA ARG A 181 25.74 -4.36 -6.68
C ARG A 181 26.81 -5.43 -6.87
N THR A 182 26.42 -6.69 -7.09
CA THR A 182 27.40 -7.77 -7.36
C THR A 182 28.11 -7.57 -8.70
N LEU A 183 27.42 -7.06 -9.72
CA LEU A 183 28.01 -6.73 -11.01
C LEU A 183 28.98 -5.55 -10.89
N GLU A 184 28.62 -4.52 -10.13
CA GLU A 184 29.49 -3.37 -9.83
C GLU A 184 30.75 -3.80 -9.08
N GLN A 185 30.62 -4.69 -8.08
CA GLN A 185 31.77 -5.27 -7.37
C GLN A 185 32.70 -6.06 -8.31
N LYS A 186 32.13 -6.94 -9.16
CA LYS A 186 32.90 -7.69 -10.16
C LYS A 186 33.60 -6.77 -11.15
N ALA A 187 32.91 -5.72 -11.61
CA ALA A 187 33.51 -4.73 -12.51
C ALA A 187 34.70 -4.02 -11.83
N ALA A 188 34.55 -3.61 -10.57
CA ALA A 188 35.65 -3.01 -9.79
C ALA A 188 36.82 -3.98 -9.58
N GLU A 189 36.55 -5.26 -9.32
CA GLU A 189 37.59 -6.29 -9.24
C GLU A 189 38.33 -6.48 -10.56
N TYR A 190 37.61 -6.53 -11.70
CA TYR A 190 38.24 -6.63 -13.01
C TYR A 190 39.11 -5.42 -13.32
N ILE A 191 38.63 -4.21 -13.02
CA ILE A 191 39.43 -2.97 -13.19
C ILE A 191 40.72 -3.06 -12.37
N LYS A 192 40.64 -3.49 -11.11
CA LYS A 192 41.83 -3.70 -10.26
C LYS A 192 42.77 -4.76 -10.83
N ARG A 193 42.24 -5.90 -11.30
CA ARG A 193 43.05 -6.96 -11.92
C ARG A 193 43.73 -6.48 -13.20
N ILE A 194 43.04 -5.70 -14.04
CA ILE A 194 43.61 -5.09 -15.25
C ILE A 194 44.75 -4.14 -14.85
N ALA A 195 44.56 -3.28 -13.84
CA ALA A 195 45.59 -2.38 -13.34
C ALA A 195 46.83 -3.17 -12.84
N VAL A 196 46.64 -4.17 -11.97
CA VAL A 196 47.73 -5.02 -11.48
C VAL A 196 48.45 -5.75 -12.61
N THR A 197 47.71 -6.26 -13.60
CA THR A 197 48.30 -6.95 -14.75
C THR A 197 49.11 -5.99 -15.62
N ARG A 198 48.57 -4.78 -15.85
CA ARG A 198 49.27 -3.71 -16.55
C ARG A 198 50.56 -3.32 -15.83
N ASP A 199 50.53 -3.16 -14.51
CA ASP A 199 51.71 -2.82 -13.71
C ASP A 199 52.77 -3.93 -13.77
N LYS A 200 52.35 -5.20 -13.70
CA LYS A 200 53.24 -6.36 -13.87
C LYS A 200 53.88 -6.38 -15.25
N LEU A 201 53.10 -6.12 -16.31
CA LEU A 201 53.63 -6.04 -17.68
C LEU A 201 54.66 -4.91 -17.80
N MET A 202 54.39 -3.74 -17.24
CA MET A 202 55.36 -2.63 -17.20
C MET A 202 56.64 -3.00 -16.46
N GLN A 203 56.54 -3.68 -15.31
CA GLN A 203 57.71 -4.16 -14.55
C GLN A 203 58.55 -5.20 -15.30
N LEU A 204 57.92 -6.04 -16.12
CA LEU A 204 58.60 -7.00 -17.00
C LEU A 204 59.22 -6.33 -18.24
N GLY A 205 59.19 -5.00 -18.34
CA GLY A 205 59.79 -4.26 -19.43
C GLY A 205 58.91 -4.11 -20.67
N TYR A 206 57.65 -4.54 -20.62
CA TYR A 206 56.67 -4.19 -21.65
C TYR A 206 56.32 -2.70 -21.50
N LYS A 207 57.08 -1.85 -22.19
CA LYS A 207 56.73 -0.44 -22.34
C LYS A 207 55.38 -0.33 -23.03
N GLN A 208 54.64 0.70 -22.64
CA GLN A 208 53.25 0.97 -23.04
C GLN A 208 53.06 1.28 -24.54
N ASP A 209 54.06 0.99 -25.37
CA ASP A 209 54.05 1.10 -26.83
C ASP A 209 53.55 -0.19 -27.50
N VAL A 210 52.73 -0.99 -26.81
CA VAL A 210 52.08 -2.18 -27.40
C VAL A 210 50.85 -1.81 -28.25
N SER A 211 50.47 -0.51 -28.32
CA SER A 211 49.72 -0.04 -29.51
C SER A 211 50.59 0.00 -30.77
N GLY A 212 51.89 -0.31 -30.64
CA GLY A 212 52.91 -0.42 -31.69
C GLY A 212 53.48 -1.83 -31.86
N LEU A 213 52.78 -2.88 -31.39
CA LEU A 213 52.75 -4.15 -32.16
C LEU A 213 51.83 -3.89 -33.36
N SER A 214 52.21 -2.91 -34.18
CA SER A 214 51.52 -2.60 -35.42
C SER A 214 51.65 -3.83 -36.30
N HIS A 215 50.57 -4.15 -37.00
CA HIS A 215 50.58 -5.14 -38.08
C HIS A 215 51.81 -4.96 -39.00
N GLU A 216 52.24 -3.73 -39.19
CA GLU A 216 53.43 -3.31 -39.94
C GLU A 216 54.76 -3.85 -39.39
N ALA A 217 54.95 -3.91 -38.07
CA ALA A 217 56.17 -4.51 -37.48
C ALA A 217 56.19 -6.04 -37.65
N LEU A 218 55.00 -6.67 -37.61
CA LEU A 218 54.85 -8.11 -37.87
C LEU A 218 54.97 -8.44 -39.38
N GLU A 219 54.48 -7.57 -40.27
CA GLU A 219 54.65 -7.69 -41.72
C GLU A 219 56.11 -7.48 -42.13
N ALA A 220 56.82 -6.53 -41.53
CA ALA A 220 58.25 -6.34 -41.75
C ALA A 220 59.04 -7.60 -41.38
N LEU A 221 58.77 -8.19 -40.21
CA LEU A 221 59.41 -9.43 -39.77
C LEU A 221 59.02 -10.62 -40.66
N ALA A 222 57.77 -10.71 -41.11
CA ALA A 222 57.33 -11.75 -42.06
C ALA A 222 58.06 -11.62 -43.41
N SER A 223 58.19 -10.41 -43.93
CA SER A 223 58.92 -10.15 -45.18
C SER A 223 60.42 -10.45 -45.06
N GLU A 224 61.00 -10.24 -43.88
CA GLU A 224 62.41 -10.55 -43.61
C GLU A 224 62.61 -12.08 -43.55
N VAL A 225 61.68 -12.82 -42.94
CA VAL A 225 61.67 -14.29 -42.95
C VAL A 225 61.54 -14.84 -44.37
N ASP A 226 60.60 -14.32 -45.18
CA ASP A 226 60.43 -14.74 -46.58
C ASP A 226 61.69 -14.49 -47.41
N SER A 227 62.39 -13.37 -47.17
CA SER A 227 63.65 -13.05 -47.84
C SER A 227 64.79 -14.00 -47.44
N LEU A 228 64.84 -14.39 -46.17
CA LEU A 228 65.82 -15.35 -45.66
C LEU A 228 65.53 -16.76 -46.19
N GLU A 229 64.26 -17.17 -46.28
CA GLU A 229 63.86 -18.44 -46.89
C GLU A 229 64.23 -18.49 -48.38
N CYS A 230 64.05 -17.40 -49.13
CA CYS A 230 64.51 -17.30 -50.51
C CYS A 230 66.03 -17.44 -50.62
N SER A 231 66.79 -16.75 -49.76
CA SER A 231 68.26 -16.85 -49.74
C SER A 231 68.75 -18.26 -49.36
N LEU A 232 68.01 -18.94 -48.49
CA LEU A 232 68.29 -20.32 -48.09
C LEU A 232 67.99 -21.28 -49.25
N ALA A 233 66.88 -21.08 -49.96
CA ALA A 233 66.56 -21.86 -51.16
C ALA A 233 67.59 -21.65 -52.29
N GLU A 234 68.10 -20.44 -52.49
CA GLU A 234 69.19 -20.15 -53.42
C GLU A 234 70.50 -20.83 -52.98
N ALA A 235 70.84 -20.77 -51.69
CA ALA A 235 72.00 -21.44 -51.14
C ALA A 235 71.90 -22.97 -51.27
N GLU A 236 70.72 -23.56 -51.04
CA GLU A 236 70.46 -24.98 -51.24
C GLU A 236 70.52 -25.37 -52.73
N ALA A 237 70.03 -24.53 -53.63
CA ALA A 237 70.14 -24.75 -55.07
C ALA A 237 71.61 -24.70 -55.53
N ALA A 238 72.39 -23.75 -55.00
CA ALA A 238 73.83 -23.68 -55.23
C ALA A 238 74.55 -24.92 -54.68
N LEU A 239 74.16 -25.40 -53.49
CA LEU A 239 74.72 -26.62 -52.89
C LEU A 239 74.41 -27.86 -53.74
N LYS A 240 73.17 -27.98 -54.23
CA LYS A 240 72.77 -29.05 -55.16
C LYS A 240 73.55 -29.00 -56.48
N MET A 241 73.92 -27.81 -56.98
CA MET A 241 74.81 -27.71 -58.13
C MET A 241 76.21 -28.24 -57.82
N TYR A 242 76.73 -28.00 -56.61
CA TYR A 242 78.01 -28.57 -56.17
C TYR A 242 77.95 -30.10 -55.99
N ASP A 243 76.85 -30.64 -55.46
CA ASP A 243 76.62 -32.09 -55.34
C ASP A 243 76.39 -32.78 -56.70
N SER A 244 76.02 -32.03 -57.74
CA SER A 244 75.80 -32.54 -59.10
C SER A 244 77.08 -32.66 -59.95
N ILE A 245 78.24 -32.24 -59.41
CA ILE A 245 79.54 -32.46 -60.05
C ILE A 245 80.04 -33.84 -59.57
N PRO A 246 80.03 -34.89 -60.41
CA PRO A 246 80.60 -36.17 -60.02
C PRO A 246 82.07 -35.97 -59.67
N PRO A 247 82.57 -36.53 -58.54
CA PRO A 247 83.99 -36.44 -58.20
C PRO A 247 84.78 -37.03 -59.35
N SER A 248 85.51 -36.17 -60.09
CA SER A 248 86.35 -36.66 -61.18
C SER A 248 87.31 -37.71 -60.61
N ALA A 249 87.35 -38.90 -61.22
CA ALA A 249 88.24 -39.97 -60.80
C ALA A 249 89.72 -39.51 -60.75
N ALA A 250 90.06 -38.46 -61.50
CA ALA A 250 91.35 -37.78 -61.47
C ALA A 250 91.64 -37.02 -60.15
N GLY A 251 90.62 -36.39 -59.54
CA GLY A 251 90.75 -35.67 -58.27
C GLY A 251 91.01 -36.61 -57.09
N LEU A 252 90.26 -37.71 -57.00
CA LEU A 252 90.48 -38.74 -55.98
C LEU A 252 91.82 -39.46 -56.16
N ALA A 253 92.24 -39.75 -57.39
CA ALA A 253 93.57 -40.33 -57.65
C ALA A 253 94.71 -39.41 -57.18
N SER A 254 94.61 -38.10 -57.41
CA SER A 254 95.63 -37.14 -56.95
C SER A 254 95.66 -36.97 -55.43
N MET A 255 94.51 -37.05 -54.75
CA MET A 255 94.45 -37.02 -53.27
C MET A 255 94.92 -38.33 -52.65
N LEU A 256 94.69 -39.47 -53.29
CA LEU A 256 95.28 -40.75 -52.89
C LEU A 256 96.80 -40.75 -53.07
N GLU A 257 97.32 -40.20 -54.18
CA GLU A 257 98.76 -40.14 -54.40
C GLU A 257 99.45 -39.15 -53.44
N ARG A 258 98.80 -38.02 -53.10
CA ARG A 258 99.28 -37.09 -52.06
C ARG A 258 99.27 -37.71 -50.67
N SER A 259 98.17 -38.33 -50.26
CA SER A 259 98.09 -38.98 -48.95
C SER A 259 99.03 -40.18 -48.82
N GLN A 260 99.31 -40.91 -49.91
CA GLN A 260 100.35 -41.94 -49.94
C GLN A 260 101.77 -41.38 -49.82
N LYS A 261 102.08 -40.25 -50.47
CA LYS A 261 103.37 -39.55 -50.29
C LYS A 261 103.52 -38.99 -48.88
N GLU A 262 102.48 -38.37 -48.33
CA GLU A 262 102.48 -37.87 -46.95
C GLU A 262 102.63 -39.01 -45.93
N LEU A 263 102.01 -40.18 -46.16
CA LEU A 263 102.22 -41.36 -45.31
C LEU A 263 103.63 -41.93 -45.44
N ALA A 264 104.24 -41.92 -46.63
CA ALA A 264 105.63 -42.33 -46.83
C ALA A 264 106.62 -41.37 -46.13
N ASP A 265 106.35 -40.06 -46.19
CA ASP A 265 107.14 -39.03 -45.51
C ASP A 265 106.98 -39.11 -43.98
N VAL A 266 105.78 -39.40 -43.48
CA VAL A 266 105.54 -39.66 -42.05
C VAL A 266 106.21 -40.97 -41.60
N HIS A 267 106.23 -42.02 -42.42
CA HIS A 267 106.94 -43.26 -42.10
C HIS A 267 108.48 -43.06 -42.09
N ALA A 268 109.01 -42.24 -43.00
CA ALA A 268 110.42 -41.85 -43.01
C ALA A 268 110.77 -40.94 -41.81
N ALA A 269 109.85 -40.05 -41.40
CA ALA A 269 110.02 -39.19 -40.22
C ALA A 269 109.91 -39.96 -38.89
N MET A 270 108.98 -40.93 -38.79
CA MET A 270 108.80 -41.76 -37.58
C MET A 270 109.94 -42.78 -37.37
N GLY A 271 110.67 -43.18 -38.43
CA GLY A 271 111.89 -43.99 -38.32
C GLY A 271 113.10 -43.25 -37.71
N SER A 272 113.04 -41.92 -37.60
CA SER A 272 114.12 -41.08 -37.06
C SER A 272 113.83 -40.48 -35.67
N ALA A 273 112.63 -40.73 -35.12
CA ALA A 273 112.13 -40.09 -33.89
C ALA A 273 112.09 -41.03 -32.66
N PHE A 274 112.93 -42.09 -32.63
CA PHE A 274 112.95 -43.10 -31.57
C PHE A 274 114.05 -42.93 -30.50
N VAL A 275 114.61 -41.72 -30.31
CA VAL A 275 115.79 -41.55 -29.41
C VAL A 275 115.63 -40.60 -28.21
N HIS A 276 114.62 -39.73 -28.07
CA HIS A 276 114.43 -38.97 -26.80
C HIS A 276 112.93 -38.67 -26.60
N GLY A 277 112.22 -39.33 -25.67
CA GLY A 277 112.29 -39.07 -24.22
C GLY A 277 111.07 -38.20 -23.84
N SER A 278 109.92 -38.77 -23.51
CA SER A 278 109.52 -39.27 -22.18
C SER A 278 109.16 -38.17 -21.17
N SER A 279 108.00 -38.39 -20.52
CA SER A 279 107.47 -37.80 -19.28
C SER A 279 106.70 -36.48 -19.42
N ALA A 280 105.63 -36.20 -18.69
CA ALA A 280 104.76 -36.95 -17.77
C ALA A 280 103.58 -36.00 -17.43
N ALA A 281 102.36 -36.54 -17.34
CA ALA A 281 101.50 -36.58 -16.13
C ALA A 281 101.25 -35.21 -15.47
N THR A 282 100.02 -34.81 -15.12
CA THR A 282 99.29 -35.38 -13.97
C THR A 282 97.87 -34.79 -13.86
N ARG A 283 97.00 -35.60 -13.25
CA ARG A 283 95.57 -35.53 -12.90
C ARG A 283 95.15 -34.40 -11.95
N LEU A 284 93.84 -34.09 -11.92
CA LEU A 284 92.96 -34.00 -10.72
C LEU A 284 91.49 -33.81 -11.21
N SER A 285 90.51 -34.70 -10.96
CA SER A 285 89.71 -34.88 -9.72
C SER A 285 88.98 -33.60 -9.31
N ALA A 286 87.70 -33.53 -8.91
CA ALA A 286 86.50 -34.37 -8.87
C ALA A 286 85.45 -33.45 -8.21
N THR A 287 84.16 -33.55 -8.51
CA THR A 287 83.06 -33.51 -7.51
C THR A 287 81.68 -33.53 -8.16
N ALA A 288 80.80 -34.22 -7.45
CA ALA A 288 79.44 -34.60 -7.80
C ALA A 288 78.41 -33.48 -7.57
N GLY A 289 77.23 -33.65 -8.16
CA GLY A 289 76.00 -33.14 -7.55
C GLY A 289 74.82 -32.93 -8.49
N GLY A 290 73.81 -33.78 -8.35
CA GLY A 290 72.43 -33.30 -8.25
C GLY A 290 71.59 -33.28 -9.52
N VAL A 291 70.96 -34.41 -9.82
CA VAL A 291 69.79 -34.54 -10.70
C VAL A 291 68.56 -34.02 -9.96
N GLY A 292 67.82 -33.10 -10.58
CA GLY A 292 66.54 -32.58 -10.08
C GLY A 292 65.65 -32.16 -11.25
N ALA A 293 64.91 -33.13 -11.79
CA ALA A 293 63.93 -32.96 -12.85
C ALA A 293 62.59 -32.46 -12.29
N GLY A 294 61.84 -31.70 -13.10
CA GLY A 294 60.39 -31.60 -12.94
C GLY A 294 59.82 -30.19 -13.01
N GLY A 295 59.90 -29.54 -14.18
CA GLY A 295 59.10 -28.37 -14.52
C GLY A 295 58.41 -28.60 -15.86
N ALA A 296 57.09 -28.71 -15.86
CA ALA A 296 56.26 -28.57 -17.05
C ALA A 296 54.84 -28.20 -16.61
N GLY A 297 54.49 -26.93 -16.79
CA GLY A 297 53.11 -26.49 -16.90
C GLY A 297 52.73 -26.38 -18.38
N GLY A 298 51.43 -26.49 -18.68
CA GLY A 298 50.90 -26.07 -19.97
C GLY A 298 49.59 -26.74 -20.40
N GLY A 299 48.53 -25.91 -20.52
CA GLY A 299 47.36 -26.12 -21.39
C GLY A 299 46.31 -27.13 -20.90
N GLY A 300 45.00 -26.96 -21.04
CA GLY A 300 44.21 -26.08 -21.90
C GLY A 300 43.04 -26.89 -22.50
N GLY A 301 41.82 -26.34 -22.51
CA GLY A 301 40.61 -26.88 -23.17
C GLY A 301 39.68 -27.64 -22.21
N GLY A 302 38.35 -27.53 -22.24
CA GLY A 302 37.41 -26.91 -23.19
C GLY A 302 36.19 -27.82 -23.35
N GLY A 303 34.97 -27.25 -23.25
CA GLY A 303 33.68 -27.84 -23.70
C GLY A 303 33.00 -28.83 -22.74
N GLY A 304 31.87 -28.49 -22.11
CA GLY A 304 30.50 -28.76 -22.61
C GLY A 304 29.87 -29.86 -21.73
N LEU A 305 28.59 -29.98 -21.41
CA LEU A 305 27.29 -29.39 -21.76
C LEU A 305 26.38 -29.65 -20.54
N GLY A 306 25.53 -28.70 -20.15
CA GLY A 306 24.49 -28.92 -19.13
C GLY A 306 23.43 -27.82 -19.20
N PRO A 307 22.13 -28.16 -19.21
CA PRO A 307 21.07 -27.33 -19.81
C PRO A 307 20.59 -26.21 -18.87
N PRO A 308 19.97 -25.16 -19.40
CA PRO A 308 18.50 -25.15 -19.36
C PRO A 308 17.83 -24.48 -20.56
N ARG A 309 16.74 -25.06 -21.06
CA ARG A 309 15.71 -24.34 -21.79
C ARG A 309 14.36 -24.65 -21.15
N VAL A 310 13.93 -23.77 -20.25
CA VAL A 310 12.51 -23.60 -19.94
C VAL A 310 11.96 -22.66 -21.00
N VAL A 311 11.20 -23.21 -21.93
CA VAL A 311 10.37 -22.43 -22.86
C VAL A 311 9.07 -22.14 -22.12
N GLY A 312 8.94 -20.92 -21.60
CA GLY A 312 7.65 -20.32 -21.32
C GLY A 312 7.15 -19.66 -22.62
N GLY A 313 6.08 -20.21 -23.19
CA GLY A 313 5.49 -19.72 -24.43
C GLY A 313 3.98 -19.94 -24.41
N VAL A 314 3.29 -18.82 -24.21
CA VAL A 314 1.85 -18.59 -24.16
C VAL A 314 1.12 -19.06 -25.42
N GLY A 315 -0.13 -19.53 -25.27
CA GLY A 315 -1.16 -19.41 -26.32
C GLY A 315 -2.03 -20.64 -26.50
N GLY A 316 -3.31 -20.54 -26.12
CA GLY A 316 -4.28 -21.60 -26.39
C GLY A 316 -5.69 -21.25 -25.90
N VAL A 317 -6.34 -20.34 -26.63
CA VAL A 317 -7.79 -20.11 -26.63
C VAL A 317 -8.50 -21.38 -27.09
N GLY A 318 -9.59 -21.79 -26.44
CA GLY A 318 -10.44 -22.85 -26.94
C GLY A 318 -11.58 -23.27 -26.00
N VAL A 319 -12.76 -22.70 -26.28
CA VAL A 319 -14.14 -23.07 -25.86
C VAL A 319 -14.55 -22.70 -24.43
#